data_AF-A0A560EIX3-F1
#
_entry.id   AF-A0A560EIX3-F1
#
_cell.length_a   1.000
_cell.length_b   1.000
_cell.length_c   1.000
_cell.angle_alpha   90.00
_cell.angle_beta   90.00
_cell.angle_gamma   90.00
#
_symmetry.space_group_name_H-M   'P 1'
#
loop_
_entity.id
_entity.type
_entity.pdbx_description
1 polymer ?
#
loop_
_entity_poly.entity_id
_entity_poly.type
_entity_poly.pdbx_seq_one_letter_code
_entity_poly.pdbx_strand_id
1 'polypeptide(L)' 'MWQLSTTNAAREWVEIGRFDTVTAAARRIRELEEYPTAGVFFELYVDTELGTDDDAFSVLHHTGKRGLYGIRRRVN' A
#
# COMPACT_ATOMS: atom_id res chain seq x y z
N MET A 1 -13.54 1.17 -0.54
CA MET A 1 -12.60 2.27 -0.23
C MET A 1 -11.23 1.69 0.06
N TRP A 2 -10.16 2.43 -0.19
CA TRP A 2 -8.78 1.97 -0.03
C TRP A 2 -8.04 2.85 0.98
N GLN A 3 -7.29 2.24 1.88
CA GLN A 3 -6.46 2.94 2.85
C GLN A 3 -4.98 2.76 2.48
N LEU A 4 -4.26 3.87 2.39
CA LEU A 4 -2.80 3.89 2.21
C LEU A 4 -2.13 4.13 3.56
N SER A 5 -1.15 3.30 3.88
CA SER A 5 -0.25 3.48 5.02
C SER A 5 1.21 3.41 4.56
N THR A 6 2.12 3.99 5.36
CA THR A 6 3.58 3.87 5.17
C THR A 6 4.28 3.59 6.49
N THR A 7 5.49 3.05 6.44
CA THR A 7 6.35 2.92 7.62
C THR A 7 7.04 4.25 7.95
N ASN A 8 6.97 4.68 9.21
CA ASN A 8 7.78 5.80 9.70
C ASN A 8 9.24 5.38 10.00
N ALA A 9 10.07 6.31 10.48
CA ALA A 9 11.47 6.03 10.84
C ALA A 9 11.62 4.99 11.98
N ALA A 10 10.58 4.83 12.82
CA ALA A 10 10.51 3.81 13.86
C ALA A 10 9.96 2.45 13.36
N ARG A 11 9.74 2.30 12.04
CA ARG A 11 9.13 1.11 11.39
C ARG A 11 7.69 0.83 11.80
N GLU A 12 6.97 1.84 12.27
CA GLU A 12 5.56 1.74 12.59
C GLU A 12 4.72 2.14 11.38
N TRP A 13 3.59 1.46 11.19
CA TRP A 13 2.65 1.79 10.13
C TRP A 13 1.83 3.03 10.50
N VAL A 14 1.87 4.04 9.64
CA VAL A 14 1.13 5.30 9.79
C VAL A 14 0.21 5.49 8.59
N GLU A 15 -1.05 5.86 8.83
CA GLU A 15 -2.02 6.15 7.78
C GLU A 15 -1.65 7.43 7.03
N ILE A 16 -1.56 7.36 5.70
CA ILE A 16 -1.36 8.52 4.82
C ILE A 16 -2.70 9.09 4.38
N GLY A 17 -3.70 8.23 4.17
CA GLY A 17 -5.04 8.66 3.79
C GLY A 17 -5.90 7.57 3.20
N ARG A 18 -7.12 7.98 2.79
CA ARG A 18 -8.15 7.13 2.22
C ARG A 18 -8.51 7.59 0.81
N PHE A 19 -8.75 6.62 -0.06
CA PHE A 19 -8.91 6.83 -1.48
C PHE A 19 -10.06 5.97 -2.02
N ASP A 20 -10.77 6.50 -3.01
CA ASP A 20 -11.88 5.77 -3.64
C ASP A 20 -11.38 4.60 -4.50
N THR A 21 -10.18 4.71 -5.06
CA THR A 21 -9.58 3.70 -5.95
C THR A 21 -8.14 3.38 -5.56
N VAL A 22 -7.71 2.16 -5.86
CA VAL A 22 -6.31 1.74 -5.73
C VAL A 22 -5.37 2.60 -6.57
N THR A 23 -5.82 3.06 -7.75
CA THR A 23 -5.05 3.94 -8.63
C THR A 23 -4.78 5.31 -8.00
N ALA A 24 -5.75 5.86 -7.26
CA ALA A 24 -5.56 7.12 -6.55
C ALA A 24 -4.54 6.99 -5.41
N ALA A 25 -4.60 5.88 -4.65
CA ALA A 25 -3.58 5.57 -3.64
C ALA A 25 -2.19 5.35 -4.26
N ALA A 26 -2.10 4.65 -5.40
CA ALA A 26 -0.86 4.44 -6.14
C ALA A 26 -0.23 5.74 -6.65
N ARG A 27 -1.07 6.66 -7.15
CA ARG A 27 -0.62 8.01 -7.54
C ARG A 27 -0.01 8.76 -6.37
N ARG A 28 -0.59 8.62 -5.18
CA ARG A 28 -0.04 9.24 -3.96
C ARG A 28 1.34 8.71 -3.60
N ILE A 29 1.57 7.39 -3.71
CA ILE A 29 2.89 6.79 -3.50
C ILE A 29 3.91 7.40 -4.47
N ARG A 30 3.55 7.48 -5.76
CA ARG A 30 4.42 8.08 -6.79
C ARG A 30 4.82 9.52 -6.46
N GLU A 31 3.88 10.33 -5.99
CA GLU A 31 4.15 11.71 -5.57
C GLU A 31 5.08 11.76 -4.36
N LEU A 32 4.89 10.89 -3.36
CA LEU A 32 5.72 10.83 -2.15
C LEU A 32 7.15 10.39 -2.45
N GLU A 33 7.32 9.46 -3.38
CA GLU A 33 8.62 8.89 -3.79
C GLU A 33 9.31 9.66 -4.92
N GLU A 34 8.62 10.65 -5.51
CA GLU A 34 9.09 11.43 -6.67
C GLU A 34 9.55 10.55 -7.84
N TYR A 35 8.80 9.47 -8.11
CA TYR A 35 9.15 8.60 -9.23
C TYR A 35 8.97 9.29 -10.58
N PRO A 36 9.92 9.12 -11.52
CA PRO A 36 9.82 9.70 -12.86
C PRO A 36 8.80 8.96 -13.75
N THR A 37 8.42 7.74 -13.38
CA THR A 37 7.50 6.88 -14.14
C THR A 37 6.05 7.12 -13.76
N ALA A 38 5.13 6.91 -14.71
CA ALA A 38 3.71 7.12 -14.49
C ALA A 38 3.04 6.11 -13.53
N GLY A 39 3.72 5.02 -13.17
CA GLY A 39 3.18 3.95 -12.34
C GLY A 39 4.14 3.46 -11.24
N VAL A 40 3.61 2.59 -10.39
CA VAL A 40 4.31 1.86 -9.33
C VAL A 40 3.93 0.37 -9.44
N PHE A 41 4.87 -0.52 -9.12
CA PHE A 41 4.60 -1.94 -9.04
C PHE A 41 4.16 -2.32 -7.63
N PHE A 42 3.13 -3.16 -7.53
CA PHE A 42 2.64 -3.68 -6.26
C PHE A 42 2.96 -5.16 -6.14
N GLU A 43 3.34 -5.55 -4.93
CA GLU A 43 3.55 -6.92 -4.51
C GLU A 43 2.36 -7.37 -3.67
N LEU A 44 1.90 -8.60 -3.92
CA LEU A 44 0.92 -9.26 -3.07
C LEU A 44 1.65 -9.95 -1.93
N TYR A 45 1.25 -9.69 -0.68
CA TYR A 45 1.76 -10.44 0.45
C TYR A 45 0.75 -11.50 0.85
N VAL A 46 1.14 -12.77 0.75
CA VAL A 46 0.35 -13.93 1.14
C VAL A 46 0.93 -14.47 2.43
N ASP A 47 0.20 -14.37 3.54
CA ASP A 47 0.55 -15.05 4.79
C ASP A 47 0.12 -16.52 4.67
N THR A 48 1.11 -17.41 4.62
CA THR A 48 0.89 -18.85 4.42
C THR A 48 0.54 -19.61 5.69
N GLU A 49 0.65 -18.99 6.87
CA GLU A 49 0.38 -19.63 8.16
C GLU A 49 -0.98 -19.20 8.73
N LEU A 50 -1.39 -17.96 8.49
CA LEU A 50 -2.56 -17.35 9.12
C LEU A 50 -3.56 -16.73 8.12
N GLY A 51 -3.23 -16.66 6.83
CA GLY A 51 -4.00 -15.93 5.82
C GLY A 51 -5.05 -16.76 5.08
N THR A 52 -6.20 -16.14 4.80
CA THR A 52 -7.10 -16.60 3.73
C THR A 52 -6.70 -15.98 2.39
N ASP A 53 -7.16 -16.55 1.28
CA ASP A 53 -7.01 -15.92 -0.04
C ASP A 53 -7.58 -14.49 -0.04
N ASP A 54 -8.72 -14.28 0.63
CA ASP A 54 -9.33 -12.95 0.75
C ASP A 54 -8.42 -11.97 1.51
N ASP A 55 -7.73 -12.41 2.56
CA ASP A 55 -6.76 -11.60 3.29
C ASP A 55 -5.54 -11.27 2.44
N ALA A 56 -5.04 -12.25 1.68
CA ALA A 56 -3.93 -12.04 0.75
C ALA A 56 -4.28 -10.96 -0.28
N PHE A 57 -5.46 -11.03 -0.89
CA PHE A 57 -5.94 -10.04 -1.86
C PHE A 57 -6.41 -8.72 -1.23
N SER A 58 -6.42 -8.62 0.11
CA SER A 58 -6.86 -7.41 0.82
C SER A 58 -5.78 -6.33 0.91
N VAL A 59 -4.48 -6.66 0.76
CA VAL A 59 -3.38 -5.70 0.88
C VAL A 59 -2.38 -5.83 -0.27
N LEU A 60 -2.07 -4.70 -0.89
CA LEU A 60 -1.00 -4.54 -1.87
C LEU A 60 0.15 -3.75 -1.26
N HIS A 61 1.37 -4.25 -1.40
CA HIS A 61 2.57 -3.60 -0.88
C HIS A 61 3.40 -2.97 -1.98
N HIS A 62 4.12 -1.90 -1.65
CA HIS A 62 5.12 -1.31 -2.52
C HIS A 62 6.33 -0.89 -1.70
N THR A 63 7.51 -1.41 -2.03
CA THR A 63 8.77 -0.98 -1.43
C THR A 63 9.34 0.19 -2.21
N GLY A 64 9.32 1.39 -1.60
CA GLY A 64 9.89 2.60 -2.19
C GLY A 64 11.25 2.99 -1.61
N LYS A 65 11.79 4.12 -2.09
CA LYS A 65 13.08 4.66 -1.61
C LYS A 65 12.95 5.26 -0.21
N ARG A 66 11.80 5.86 0.11
CA ARG A 66 11.56 6.57 1.38
C ARG A 66 10.79 5.74 2.40
N GLY A 67 10.14 4.66 1.99
CA GLY A 67 9.44 3.77 2.91
C GLY A 67 8.78 2.58 2.24
N LEU A 68 8.23 1.70 3.08
CA LEU A 68 7.34 0.63 2.66
C LEU A 68 5.89 1.13 2.74
N TYR A 69 5.14 0.92 1.66
CA TYR A 69 3.75 1.32 1.55
C TYR A 69 2.84 0.09 1.52
N GLY A 70 1.65 0.24 2.10
CA GLY A 70 0.58 -0.75 2.06
C GLY A 70 -0.73 -0.10 1.66
N ILE A 71 -1.39 -0.62 0.62
CA ILE A 71 -2.73 -0.25 0.20
C ILE A 71 -3.69 -1.37 0.60
N ARG A 72 -4.51 -1.13 1.62
CA ARG A 72 -5.50 -2.09 2.11
C ARG A 72 -6.89 -1.77 1.60
N ARG A 73 -7.59 -2.77 1.06
CA ARG A 73 -9.02 -2.68 0.76
C ARG A 73 -9.79 -2.66 2.08
N ARG A 74 -10.59 -1.62 2.29
CA ARG A 74 -11.57 -1.57 3.38
C ARG A 74 -12.88 -2.12 2.85
N VAL A 75 -13.24 -3.31 3.32
CA VAL A 75 -14.60 -3.85 3.27
C VAL A 75 -15.29 -3.34 4.53
N ASN A 76 -16.42 -2.66 4.35
CA ASN A 76 -17.31 -2.27 5.46
C ASN A 76 -18.08 -3.49 5.94
#